data_AF-A0A1M6JRK8-F1
#
_entry.id   AF-A0A1M6JRK8-F1
#
_cell.length_a   1.000
_cell.length_b   1.000
_cell.length_c   1.000
_cell.angle_alpha   90.00
_cell.angle_beta   90.00
_cell.angle_gamma   90.00
#
_symmetry.space_group_name_H-M   'P 1'
#
loop_
_entity.id
_entity.type
_entity.pdbx_description
1 polymer ?
#
loop_
_entity_poly.entity_id
_entity_poly.type
_entity_poly.pdbx_seq_one_letter_code
_entity_poly.pdbx_strand_id
1 'polypeptide(L)'
;MTRNYHNFMVFFLLLFCSGESAAHNGSPVKPITGTWINLAYQDVRNQYTNPPYIDNTDPYLWEAKVEELAQMGMEYLVFMAVANEEKSFYPSKLMQWAFPANRKSPVDAIMDAAAKRNMKVFMSTGWAKDQDDNLRDPAIKQRQLEMIKELAGLYGKHPALYGWYLPVEDCLCPLLSDHAVTAVNALTEQIHTLTPGKKILISPYGIFNSDFANPEYEKQLAKLKVDIIAYQDEVGCVRERFPLVRLKENWKKLRTIHDALHIAMWANCETFTWEKAANDRTSALIPAAYSRLLSQQAAASVAGVEQIISFMFCGIIESPESPYQLGQPMWSNYTYRDYMAWKKGNRYWKLLEASFLNRLANTTNFAKVSGAGASSPLLLDGAVGEENMADAHWTVFKKGFHELIIDLQKETAVHDILLRMLNYRSADIGLPTKIHLSTSQDGNTYHLLSTKEISPFPNSNHDAWIEGVFWEKLNIKKRFLKITFDASSQVYIDEIFINPSVVQ
;
A
#
# COMPACT_ATOMS: atom_id res chain seq x y z
N MET A 1 37.62 61.22 -4.06
CA MET A 1 36.81 60.42 -3.11
C MET A 1 35.58 59.96 -3.85
N THR A 2 35.60 58.75 -4.39
CA THR A 2 34.49 58.21 -5.17
C THR A 2 34.51 56.70 -5.06
N ARG A 3 33.50 56.19 -4.36
CA ARG A 3 33.15 54.77 -4.23
C ARG A 3 32.58 54.29 -5.57
N ASN A 4 33.06 53.17 -6.07
CA ASN A 4 32.38 52.42 -7.15
C ASN A 4 31.78 51.14 -6.57
N TYR A 5 30.45 51.07 -6.67
CA TYR A 5 29.61 49.94 -6.30
C TYR A 5 29.77 48.81 -7.34
N HIS A 6 29.94 47.58 -6.86
CA HIS A 6 29.84 46.37 -7.66
C HIS A 6 28.36 46.02 -7.84
N ASN A 7 27.89 46.01 -9.09
CA ASN A 7 26.60 45.42 -9.47
C ASN A 7 26.77 43.90 -9.60
N PHE A 8 26.15 43.14 -8.70
CA PHE A 8 25.84 41.72 -8.90
C PHE A 8 24.46 41.63 -9.56
N MET A 9 24.41 41.20 -10.81
CA MET A 9 23.17 40.93 -11.53
C MET A 9 22.93 39.41 -11.47
N VAL A 10 22.00 38.99 -10.61
CA VAL A 10 21.56 37.60 -10.46
C VAL A 10 20.53 37.32 -11.55
N PHE A 11 20.81 36.33 -12.41
CA PHE A 11 19.84 35.79 -13.37
C PHE A 11 18.79 34.95 -12.63
N PHE A 12 17.53 35.39 -12.66
CA PHE A 12 16.38 34.56 -12.31
C PHE A 12 16.01 33.70 -13.53
N LEU A 13 16.18 32.38 -13.44
CA LEU A 13 15.55 31.43 -14.35
C LEU A 13 14.09 31.23 -13.90
N LEU A 14 13.15 31.84 -14.62
CA LEU A 14 11.73 31.50 -14.56
C LEU A 14 11.51 30.24 -15.41
N LEU A 15 11.35 29.08 -14.76
CA LEU A 15 10.84 27.87 -15.39
C LEU A 15 9.32 27.99 -15.49
N PHE A 16 8.84 28.36 -16.67
CA PHE A 16 7.46 28.15 -17.08
C PHE A 16 7.25 26.66 -17.34
N CYS A 17 6.56 25.95 -16.44
CA CYS A 17 5.97 24.66 -16.76
C CYS A 17 4.69 24.91 -17.57
N SER A 18 4.81 24.86 -18.89
CA SER A 18 3.68 24.64 -19.79
C SER A 18 3.15 23.22 -19.59
N GLY A 19 1.86 23.11 -19.31
CA GLY A 19 1.15 21.83 -19.17
C GLY A 19 1.12 21.08 -20.49
N GLU A 20 1.81 19.96 -20.52
CA GLU A 20 1.50 18.80 -21.35
C GLU A 20 1.40 17.60 -20.41
N SER A 21 0.29 16.87 -20.49
CA SER A 21 0.10 15.61 -19.76
C SER A 21 1.08 14.57 -20.30
N ALA A 22 2.30 14.57 -19.78
CA ALA A 22 3.23 13.47 -20.00
C ALA A 22 2.68 12.26 -19.26
N ALA A 23 2.23 11.26 -20.02
CA ALA A 23 1.93 9.94 -19.48
C ALA A 23 3.13 9.48 -18.62
N HIS A 24 2.89 9.19 -17.33
CA HIS A 24 3.86 8.71 -16.34
C HIS A 24 4.41 7.29 -16.64
N ASN A 25 4.57 6.93 -17.92
CA ASN A 25 5.21 5.69 -18.35
C ASN A 25 6.73 5.82 -18.21
N GLY A 26 7.21 5.63 -16.98
CA GLY A 26 8.63 5.52 -16.67
C GLY A 26 8.97 5.63 -15.18
N SER A 27 8.06 6.09 -14.31
CA SER A 27 8.37 6.21 -12.88
C SER A 27 8.46 4.84 -12.21
N PRO A 28 9.42 4.64 -11.28
CA PRO A 28 9.48 3.45 -10.45
C PRO A 28 8.27 3.38 -9.51
N VAL A 29 7.91 2.17 -9.05
CA VAL A 29 6.88 2.02 -8.02
C VAL A 29 7.34 2.69 -6.72
N LYS A 30 6.49 3.56 -6.18
CA LYS A 30 6.75 4.30 -4.94
C LYS A 30 6.64 3.37 -3.73
N PRO A 31 7.54 3.48 -2.74
CA PRO A 31 7.39 2.77 -1.48
C PRO A 31 6.30 3.40 -0.62
N ILE A 32 5.85 2.66 0.39
CA ILE A 32 5.06 3.24 1.49
C ILE A 32 6.01 4.08 2.35
N THR A 33 5.75 5.38 2.43
CA THR A 33 6.57 6.36 3.15
C THR A 33 5.85 6.95 4.36
N GLY A 34 4.64 6.49 4.68
CA GLY A 34 3.98 6.90 5.91
C GLY A 34 3.02 5.86 6.46
N THR A 35 2.75 5.97 7.76
CA THR A 35 1.84 5.07 8.46
C THR A 35 1.03 5.82 9.50
N TRP A 36 -0.16 5.30 9.77
CA TRP A 36 -0.85 5.62 11.00
C TRP A 36 -0.14 4.97 12.20
N ILE A 37 -0.11 5.71 13.30
CA ILE A 37 0.27 5.27 14.64
C ILE A 37 -1.00 5.10 15.44
N ASN A 38 -1.22 3.88 15.92
CA ASN A 38 -2.43 3.51 16.63
C ASN A 38 -2.13 3.27 18.12
N LEU A 39 -2.34 4.29 18.96
CA LEU A 39 -2.06 4.22 20.40
C LEU A 39 -3.07 3.37 21.16
N ALA A 40 -4.32 3.39 20.72
CA ALA A 40 -5.41 2.66 21.34
C ALA A 40 -6.46 2.32 20.29
N TYR A 41 -6.94 1.08 20.33
CA TYR A 41 -8.05 0.66 19.50
C TYR A 41 -8.79 -0.50 20.13
N GLN A 42 -10.12 -0.46 20.05
CA GLN A 42 -11.01 -1.11 21.01
C GLN A 42 -11.67 -2.40 20.53
N ASP A 43 -11.50 -2.77 19.26
CA ASP A 43 -12.14 -3.95 18.69
C ASP A 43 -11.14 -4.95 18.11
N VAL A 44 -11.66 -6.13 17.76
CA VAL A 44 -10.86 -7.31 17.41
C VAL A 44 -9.97 -7.07 16.19
N ARG A 45 -10.29 -6.08 15.35
CA ARG A 45 -9.45 -5.67 14.21
C ARG A 45 -8.00 -5.44 14.59
N ASN A 46 -7.77 -4.88 15.77
CA ASN A 46 -6.45 -4.49 16.22
C ASN A 46 -5.90 -5.40 17.33
N GLN A 47 -6.47 -6.60 17.52
CA GLN A 47 -6.03 -7.51 18.59
C GLN A 47 -4.53 -7.85 18.51
N TYR A 48 -3.97 -7.82 17.30
CA TYR A 48 -2.53 -7.96 17.10
C TYR A 48 -1.85 -6.61 17.34
N THR A 49 -2.14 -5.58 16.57
CA THR A 49 -1.45 -4.26 16.62
C THR A 49 -1.55 -3.54 17.97
N ASN A 50 -2.46 -3.93 18.86
CA ASN A 50 -2.61 -3.49 20.24
C ASN A 50 -2.80 -4.71 21.18
N PRO A 51 -1.76 -5.54 21.39
CA PRO A 51 -1.94 -6.83 22.05
C PRO A 51 -2.02 -6.65 23.57
N PRO A 52 -2.85 -7.44 24.28
CA PRO A 52 -3.17 -7.21 25.69
C PRO A 52 -1.99 -7.39 26.66
N TYR A 53 -0.92 -8.05 26.22
CA TYR A 53 0.30 -8.25 27.02
C TYR A 53 1.34 -7.14 26.83
N ILE A 54 1.05 -6.12 26.02
CA ILE A 54 1.92 -4.97 25.78
C ILE A 54 1.29 -3.71 26.37
N ASP A 55 2.08 -2.97 27.15
CA ASP A 55 1.69 -1.65 27.63
C ASP A 55 1.86 -0.61 26.52
N ASN A 56 0.79 -0.34 25.77
CA ASN A 56 0.79 0.69 24.72
C ASN A 56 0.88 2.13 25.25
N THR A 57 1.02 2.32 26.56
CA THR A 57 1.38 3.61 27.16
C THR A 57 2.86 3.71 27.53
N ASP A 58 3.67 2.70 27.21
CA ASP A 58 5.12 2.71 27.43
C ASP A 58 5.81 3.64 26.39
N PRO A 59 6.50 4.73 26.82
CA PRO A 59 7.23 5.59 25.91
C PRO A 59 8.38 4.86 25.21
N TYR A 60 9.02 3.86 25.84
CA TYR A 60 10.14 3.14 25.23
C TYR A 60 9.69 2.26 24.05
N LEU A 61 8.49 1.69 24.14
CA LEU A 61 7.84 1.01 23.02
C LEU A 61 7.74 1.94 21.83
N TRP A 62 7.19 3.13 22.03
CA TRP A 62 6.94 4.05 20.93
C TRP A 62 8.22 4.67 20.37
N GLU A 63 9.22 4.95 21.20
CA GLU A 63 10.54 5.37 20.71
C GLU A 63 11.18 4.28 19.83
N ALA A 64 11.09 3.00 20.23
CA ALA A 64 11.57 1.87 19.44
C ALA A 64 10.76 1.68 18.14
N LYS A 65 9.44 1.86 18.17
CA LYS A 65 8.59 1.79 16.96
C LYS A 65 8.92 2.89 15.96
N VAL A 66 9.12 4.12 16.43
CA VAL A 66 9.54 5.22 15.54
C VAL A 66 10.92 4.95 14.92
N GLU A 67 11.86 4.39 15.70
CA GLU A 67 13.17 3.99 15.18
C GLU A 67 13.05 2.93 14.08
N GLU A 68 12.27 1.88 14.33
CA GLU A 68 12.02 0.80 13.37
C GLU A 68 11.41 1.35 12.07
N LEU A 69 10.39 2.19 12.17
CA LEU A 69 9.73 2.81 11.03
C LEU A 69 10.71 3.70 10.23
N ALA A 70 11.56 4.47 10.92
CA ALA A 70 12.60 5.27 10.27
C ALA A 70 13.60 4.40 9.50
N GLN A 71 14.04 3.26 10.06
CA GLN A 71 14.93 2.31 9.38
C GLN A 71 14.28 1.66 8.14
N MET A 72 12.96 1.47 8.19
CA MET A 72 12.17 1.03 7.04
C MET A 72 11.87 2.15 6.02
N GLY A 73 12.33 3.38 6.29
CA GLY A 73 12.26 4.55 5.41
C GLY A 73 10.92 5.28 5.45
N MET A 74 10.20 5.21 6.57
CA MET A 74 9.04 6.06 6.78
C MET A 74 9.48 7.51 6.93
N GLU A 75 8.76 8.40 6.28
CA GLU A 75 8.88 9.86 6.36
C GLU A 75 7.74 10.48 7.17
N TYR A 76 6.53 9.92 7.08
CA TYR A 76 5.33 10.47 7.68
C TYR A 76 4.75 9.55 8.77
N LEU A 77 4.45 10.13 9.93
CA LEU A 77 3.66 9.48 10.98
C LEU A 77 2.35 10.21 11.13
N VAL A 78 1.24 9.49 11.13
CA VAL A 78 -0.09 10.05 11.34
C VAL A 78 -0.64 9.48 12.63
N PHE A 79 -0.89 10.31 13.65
CA PHE A 79 -1.64 9.80 14.79
C PHE A 79 -3.05 9.43 14.33
N MET A 80 -3.52 8.21 14.62
CA MET A 80 -4.93 7.89 14.40
C MET A 80 -5.81 8.66 15.39
N ALA A 81 -5.47 8.53 16.68
CA ALA A 81 -6.04 9.30 17.75
C ALA A 81 -5.01 9.54 18.85
N VAL A 82 -5.14 10.67 19.55
CA VAL A 82 -4.32 11.00 20.73
C VAL A 82 -5.12 10.97 22.04
N ALA A 83 -6.39 10.58 21.96
CA ALA A 83 -7.24 10.28 23.09
C ALA A 83 -8.18 9.12 22.72
N ASN A 84 -8.60 8.34 23.72
CA ASN A 84 -9.59 7.27 23.58
C ASN A 84 -10.25 7.03 24.94
N GLU A 85 -11.52 6.64 24.97
CA GLU A 85 -12.34 6.55 26.20
C GLU A 85 -12.31 7.83 27.02
N GLU A 86 -12.22 8.98 26.35
CA GLU A 86 -12.07 10.30 26.97
C GLU A 86 -10.84 10.41 27.87
N LYS A 87 -9.83 9.57 27.62
CA LYS A 87 -8.51 9.64 28.25
C LYS A 87 -7.46 10.02 27.22
N SER A 88 -6.58 10.93 27.59
CA SER A 88 -5.53 11.48 26.72
C SER A 88 -4.24 10.66 26.81
N PHE A 89 -3.58 10.49 25.67
CA PHE A 89 -2.21 9.93 25.58
C PHE A 89 -1.14 11.03 25.56
N TYR A 90 -1.53 12.26 25.87
CA TYR A 90 -0.73 13.47 25.99
C TYR A 90 -1.09 14.19 27.30
N PRO A 91 -0.28 15.12 27.82
CA PRO A 91 -0.52 15.75 29.13
C PRO A 91 -1.66 16.78 29.08
N SER A 92 -2.88 16.30 28.84
CA SER A 92 -4.10 17.12 28.71
C SER A 92 -4.54 17.71 30.05
N LYS A 93 -5.16 18.89 29.99
CA LYS A 93 -5.95 19.51 31.04
C LYS A 93 -7.46 19.33 30.80
N LEU A 94 -7.86 18.92 29.59
CA LEU A 94 -9.25 18.67 29.20
C LEU A 94 -9.73 17.28 29.66
N MET A 95 -8.82 16.29 29.68
CA MET A 95 -9.13 14.88 29.90
C MET A 95 -8.14 14.21 30.85
N GLN A 96 -8.58 13.18 31.57
CA GLN A 96 -7.69 12.35 32.39
C GLN A 96 -6.62 11.69 31.51
N TRP A 97 -5.43 11.45 32.05
CA TRP A 97 -4.37 10.77 31.32
C TRP A 97 -4.62 9.26 31.28
N ALA A 98 -4.40 8.65 30.12
CA ALA A 98 -4.38 7.20 29.93
C ALA A 98 -3.07 6.55 30.46
N PHE A 99 -2.07 7.37 30.75
CA PHE A 99 -0.74 6.96 31.20
C PHE A 99 -0.46 7.47 32.64
N PRO A 100 0.45 6.83 33.39
CA PRO A 100 0.81 7.26 34.74
C PRO A 100 1.43 8.66 34.79
N ALA A 101 1.11 9.45 35.81
CA ALA A 101 1.58 10.83 35.94
C ALA A 101 3.12 10.98 36.09
N ASN A 102 3.80 9.92 36.52
CA ASN A 102 5.26 9.88 36.65
C ASN A 102 5.97 9.38 35.38
N ARG A 103 5.24 9.23 34.26
CA ARG A 103 5.75 8.71 33.00
C ARG A 103 5.61 9.76 31.90
N LYS A 104 6.59 9.78 30.99
CA LYS A 104 6.50 10.54 29.74
C LYS A 104 5.29 10.04 28.93
N SER A 105 4.54 10.98 28.35
CA SER A 105 3.40 10.64 27.50
C SER A 105 3.85 9.85 26.26
N PRO A 106 3.04 8.89 25.76
CA PRO A 106 3.27 8.25 24.46
C PRO A 106 3.37 9.24 23.29
N VAL A 107 2.52 10.27 23.27
CA VAL A 107 2.57 11.32 22.24
C VAL A 107 3.88 12.10 22.32
N ASP A 108 4.34 12.49 23.51
CA ASP A 108 5.65 13.15 23.68
C ASP A 108 6.80 12.25 23.20
N ALA A 109 6.73 10.94 23.49
CA ALA A 109 7.74 9.98 23.10
C ALA A 109 7.87 9.88 21.57
N ILE A 110 6.75 9.76 20.88
CA ILE A 110 6.69 9.70 19.41
C ILE A 110 7.15 11.01 18.78
N MET A 111 6.66 12.14 19.29
CA MET A 111 7.01 13.46 18.74
C MET A 111 8.52 13.71 18.85
N ASP A 112 9.12 13.45 20.01
CA ASP A 112 10.56 13.60 20.23
C ASP A 112 11.39 12.64 19.37
N ALA A 113 10.98 11.37 19.27
CA ALA A 113 11.67 10.38 18.45
C ALA A 113 11.59 10.75 16.96
N ALA A 114 10.42 11.19 16.48
CA ALA A 114 10.21 11.63 15.12
C ALA A 114 11.09 12.84 14.79
N ALA A 115 11.21 13.81 15.70
CA ALA A 115 12.09 14.95 15.53
C ALA A 115 13.57 14.55 15.38
N LYS A 116 14.05 13.62 16.22
CA LYS A 116 15.43 13.10 16.14
C LYS A 116 15.73 12.42 14.80
N ARG A 117 14.71 11.89 14.13
CA ARG A 117 14.80 11.19 12.84
C ARG A 117 14.37 12.05 11.64
N ASN A 118 14.05 13.33 11.85
CA ASN A 118 13.51 14.23 10.83
C ASN A 118 12.21 13.71 10.16
N MET A 119 11.43 12.90 10.87
CA MET A 119 10.13 12.45 10.41
C MET A 119 9.08 13.54 10.61
N LYS A 120 8.07 13.53 9.76
CA LYS A 120 6.98 14.50 9.69
C LYS A 120 5.74 13.92 10.35
N VAL A 121 5.23 14.58 11.38
CA VAL A 121 4.07 14.11 12.13
C VAL A 121 2.81 14.90 11.76
N PHE A 122 1.73 14.19 11.44
CA PHE A 122 0.37 14.71 11.42
C PHE A 122 -0.29 14.41 12.76
N MET A 123 -0.63 15.46 13.51
CA MET A 123 -1.32 15.36 14.78
C MET A 123 -2.83 15.19 14.55
N SER A 124 -3.43 14.16 15.16
CA SER A 124 -4.89 13.97 15.03
C SER A 124 -5.67 14.98 15.86
N THR A 125 -6.80 15.44 15.36
CA THR A 125 -7.72 16.34 16.09
C THR A 125 -8.80 15.61 16.88
N GLY A 126 -8.87 14.30 16.73
CA GLY A 126 -9.77 13.38 17.40
C GLY A 126 -9.28 11.96 17.11
N TRP A 127 -10.07 10.92 17.23
CA TRP A 127 -11.23 10.85 18.12
C TRP A 127 -10.83 11.06 19.58
N ALA A 128 -11.81 11.18 20.46
CA ALA A 128 -11.57 11.28 21.91
C ALA A 128 -12.32 10.21 22.68
N LYS A 129 -13.56 9.90 22.28
CA LYS A 129 -14.33 8.82 22.89
C LYS A 129 -13.93 7.48 22.26
N ASP A 130 -14.14 7.36 20.96
CA ASP A 130 -13.87 6.18 20.16
C ASP A 130 -14.02 6.52 18.67
N GLN A 131 -13.77 5.54 17.80
CA GLN A 131 -13.88 5.66 16.34
C GLN A 131 -15.24 6.06 15.78
N ASP A 132 -16.30 6.00 16.59
CA ASP A 132 -17.66 6.35 16.17
C ASP A 132 -17.98 7.83 16.51
N ASP A 133 -16.98 8.62 16.95
CA ASP A 133 -17.11 10.06 17.17
C ASP A 133 -17.58 10.78 15.89
N ASN A 134 -18.80 11.35 15.95
CA ASN A 134 -19.46 11.97 14.81
C ASN A 134 -19.55 13.49 14.98
N LEU A 135 -18.97 14.26 14.06
CA LEU A 135 -18.98 15.73 14.09
C LEU A 135 -20.35 16.37 13.87
N ARG A 136 -21.39 15.57 13.58
CA ARG A 136 -22.79 15.98 13.65
C ARG A 136 -23.24 16.26 15.09
N ASP A 137 -22.62 15.63 16.07
CA ASP A 137 -22.85 15.92 17.49
C ASP A 137 -22.10 17.21 17.88
N PRO A 138 -22.80 18.27 18.30
CA PRO A 138 -22.17 19.53 18.71
C PRO A 138 -21.16 19.36 19.86
N ALA A 139 -21.38 18.42 20.78
CA ALA A 139 -20.48 18.18 21.91
C ALA A 139 -19.15 17.55 21.45
N ILE A 140 -19.22 16.59 20.53
CA ILE A 140 -18.02 15.97 19.92
C ILE A 140 -17.25 17.00 19.12
N LYS A 141 -17.95 17.81 18.30
CA LYS A 141 -17.33 18.90 17.54
C LYS A 141 -16.66 19.92 18.45
N GLN A 142 -17.33 20.34 19.52
CA GLN A 142 -16.76 21.29 20.48
C GLN A 142 -15.52 20.71 21.18
N ARG A 143 -15.55 19.43 21.58
CA ARG A 143 -14.39 18.76 22.17
C ARG A 143 -13.19 18.73 21.22
N GLN A 144 -13.38 18.39 19.94
CA GLN A 144 -12.29 18.41 18.97
C GLN A 144 -11.70 19.82 18.78
N LEU A 145 -12.54 20.86 18.75
CA LEU A 145 -12.09 22.25 18.69
C LEU A 145 -11.28 22.67 19.94
N GLU A 146 -11.60 22.13 21.11
CA GLU A 146 -10.84 22.37 22.34
C GLU A 146 -9.52 21.60 22.37
N MET A 147 -9.53 20.35 21.91
CA MET A 147 -8.32 19.54 21.74
C MET A 147 -7.34 20.21 20.78
N ILE A 148 -7.81 20.73 19.64
CA ILE A 148 -6.95 21.46 18.68
C ILE A 148 -6.24 22.63 19.39
N LYS A 149 -6.95 23.42 20.20
CA LYS A 149 -6.35 24.54 20.96
C LYS A 149 -5.27 24.06 21.92
N GLU A 150 -5.55 23.01 22.67
CA GLU A 150 -4.60 22.45 23.64
C GLU A 150 -3.36 21.85 22.97
N LEU A 151 -3.57 20.99 21.97
CA LEU A 151 -2.51 20.35 21.20
C LEU A 151 -1.66 21.37 20.44
N ALA A 152 -2.26 22.44 19.91
CA ALA A 152 -1.51 23.54 19.28
C ALA A 152 -0.64 24.29 20.30
N GLY A 153 -1.14 24.49 21.53
CA GLY A 153 -0.38 25.07 22.63
C GLY A 153 0.83 24.23 23.05
N LEU A 154 0.66 22.89 23.06
CA LEU A 154 1.71 21.94 23.45
C LEU A 154 2.73 21.69 22.32
N TYR A 155 2.24 21.42 21.11
CA TYR A 155 3.04 20.88 20.01
C TYR A 155 3.13 21.79 18.79
N GLY A 156 2.44 22.94 18.76
CA GLY A 156 2.38 23.81 17.58
C GLY A 156 3.74 24.30 17.06
N LYS A 157 4.72 24.41 17.95
CA LYS A 157 6.12 24.78 17.65
C LYS A 157 7.08 23.59 17.62
N HIS A 158 6.58 22.37 17.81
CA HIS A 158 7.40 21.17 17.86
C HIS A 158 8.04 20.91 16.47
N PRO A 159 9.34 20.59 16.39
CA PRO A 159 10.04 20.43 15.11
C PRO A 159 9.47 19.31 14.23
N ALA A 160 8.98 18.23 14.85
CA ALA A 160 8.33 17.14 14.10
C ALA A 160 6.91 17.46 13.61
N LEU A 161 6.23 18.48 14.14
CA LEU A 161 4.86 18.78 13.74
C LEU A 161 4.86 19.31 12.30
N TYR A 162 4.41 18.48 11.37
CA TYR A 162 4.28 18.83 9.95
C TYR A 162 2.89 19.34 9.63
N GLY A 163 1.87 18.73 10.24
CA GLY A 163 0.49 19.01 9.94
C GLY A 163 -0.50 18.42 10.94
N TRP A 164 -1.76 18.43 10.54
CA TRP A 164 -2.89 17.92 11.29
C TRP A 164 -3.63 16.89 10.44
N TYR A 165 -4.02 15.79 11.08
CA TYR A 165 -4.95 14.82 10.52
C TYR A 165 -6.34 15.11 11.09
N LEU A 166 -7.32 15.28 10.21
CA LEU A 166 -8.72 15.40 10.62
C LEU A 166 -9.39 14.04 10.38
N PRO A 167 -9.72 13.28 11.43
CA PRO A 167 -10.39 11.97 11.32
C PRO A 167 -11.88 12.14 11.02
N VAL A 168 -12.19 12.90 9.98
CA VAL A 168 -13.54 13.09 9.44
C VAL A 168 -13.77 12.01 8.38
N GLU A 169 -13.98 10.79 8.84
CA GLU A 169 -14.18 9.62 7.97
C GLU A 169 -15.62 9.53 7.47
N ASP A 170 -16.15 10.61 6.88
CA ASP A 170 -17.39 10.53 6.10
C ASP A 170 -17.09 9.86 4.74
N CYS A 171 -18.01 9.05 4.21
CA CYS A 171 -17.85 8.44 2.88
C CYS A 171 -17.74 9.53 1.81
N LEU A 172 -16.84 9.35 0.84
CA LEU A 172 -16.81 10.13 -0.40
C LEU A 172 -17.96 9.81 -1.37
N CYS A 173 -18.77 8.81 -1.04
CA CYS A 173 -19.66 8.14 -1.96
C CYS A 173 -21.15 8.53 -1.81
N PRO A 174 -21.92 8.57 -2.91
CA PRO A 174 -21.44 8.69 -4.29
C PRO A 174 -20.81 10.07 -4.58
N LEU A 175 -21.12 11.06 -3.73
CA LEU A 175 -20.55 12.40 -3.69
C LEU A 175 -20.22 12.75 -2.23
N LEU A 176 -19.15 13.50 -2.00
CA LEU A 176 -18.82 14.02 -0.68
C LEU A 176 -19.96 14.92 -0.16
N SER A 177 -20.38 14.68 1.08
CA SER A 177 -21.50 15.42 1.68
C SER A 177 -21.12 16.86 2.07
N ASP A 178 -22.07 17.79 1.95
CA ASP A 178 -21.87 19.18 2.41
C ASP A 178 -21.59 19.26 3.92
N HIS A 179 -22.08 18.29 4.69
CA HIS A 179 -21.77 18.18 6.12
C HIS A 179 -20.28 17.94 6.33
N ALA A 180 -19.69 16.96 5.64
CA ALA A 180 -18.27 16.65 5.72
C ALA A 180 -17.42 17.88 5.36
N VAL A 181 -17.76 18.57 4.26
CA VAL A 181 -17.11 19.82 3.84
C VAL A 181 -17.18 20.88 4.94
N THR A 182 -18.36 21.09 5.52
CA THR A 182 -18.56 22.08 6.59
C THR A 182 -17.75 21.74 7.84
N ALA A 183 -17.74 20.47 8.24
CA ALA A 183 -17.01 19.99 9.41
C ALA A 183 -15.48 20.15 9.23
N VAL A 184 -14.94 19.65 8.11
CA VAL A 184 -13.52 19.77 7.75
C VAL A 184 -13.07 21.23 7.70
N ASN A 185 -13.84 22.10 7.05
CA ASN A 185 -13.49 23.51 6.91
C ASN A 185 -13.52 24.27 8.23
N ALA A 186 -14.43 23.92 9.15
CA ALA A 186 -14.48 24.53 10.48
C ALA A 186 -13.26 24.17 11.34
N LEU A 187 -12.82 22.90 11.33
CA LEU A 187 -11.60 22.48 12.03
C LEU A 187 -10.36 23.14 11.40
N THR A 188 -10.30 23.17 10.07
CA THR A 188 -9.22 23.79 9.29
C THR A 188 -9.02 25.26 9.65
N GLU A 189 -10.10 26.05 9.72
CA GLU A 189 -10.03 27.48 10.02
C GLU A 189 -9.39 27.76 11.39
N GLN A 190 -9.76 26.94 12.38
CA GLN A 190 -9.16 27.03 13.70
C GLN A 190 -7.68 26.67 13.68
N ILE A 191 -7.29 25.62 12.96
CA ILE A 191 -5.91 25.19 12.83
C ILE A 191 -5.05 26.26 12.16
N HIS A 192 -5.52 26.87 11.06
CA HIS A 192 -4.80 27.95 10.39
C HIS A 192 -4.57 29.17 11.30
N THR A 193 -5.51 29.43 12.21
CA THR A 193 -5.37 30.50 13.21
C THR A 193 -4.29 30.17 14.25
N LEU A 194 -4.23 28.92 14.70
CA LEU A 194 -3.36 28.51 15.81
C LEU A 194 -1.95 28.09 15.38
N THR A 195 -1.83 27.44 14.24
CA THR A 195 -0.58 26.93 13.68
C THR A 195 -0.48 27.25 12.18
N PRO A 196 -0.26 28.53 11.83
CA PRO A 196 -0.23 28.95 10.42
C PRO A 196 0.88 28.21 9.64
N GLY A 197 0.54 27.77 8.42
CA GLY A 197 1.45 27.07 7.51
C GLY A 197 1.60 25.57 7.75
N LYS A 198 0.97 24.98 8.78
CA LYS A 198 0.92 23.53 8.97
C LYS A 198 -0.06 22.89 8.00
N LYS A 199 0.29 21.70 7.50
CA LYS A 199 -0.50 20.97 6.49
C LYS A 199 -1.76 20.35 7.08
N ILE A 200 -2.84 20.29 6.30
CA ILE A 200 -4.09 19.62 6.67
C ILE A 200 -4.29 18.37 5.80
N LEU A 201 -4.42 17.21 6.44
CA LEU A 201 -4.63 15.91 5.81
C LEU A 201 -5.97 15.33 6.24
N ILE A 202 -6.73 14.80 5.27
CA ILE A 202 -7.86 13.89 5.49
C ILE A 202 -7.62 12.56 4.77
N SER A 203 -8.23 11.48 5.26
CA SER A 203 -8.08 10.14 4.67
C SER A 203 -9.42 9.43 4.51
N PRO A 204 -10.29 9.91 3.61
CA PRO A 204 -11.65 9.38 3.49
C PRO A 204 -11.70 8.05 2.72
N TYR A 205 -12.77 7.28 2.93
CA TYR A 205 -13.08 6.03 2.21
C TYR A 205 -14.18 6.22 1.17
N GLY A 206 -14.49 5.17 0.39
CA GLY A 206 -15.62 5.13 -0.53
C GLY A 206 -15.26 5.25 -2.00
N ILE A 207 -14.02 4.99 -2.40
CA ILE A 207 -13.61 4.88 -3.81
C ILE A 207 -14.52 3.90 -4.54
N PHE A 208 -14.82 2.73 -3.94
CA PHE A 208 -15.59 1.67 -4.61
C PHE A 208 -17.00 2.10 -5.04
N ASN A 209 -17.60 3.08 -4.34
CA ASN A 209 -18.97 3.53 -4.58
C ASN A 209 -19.06 5.01 -4.99
N SER A 210 -17.93 5.62 -5.35
CA SER A 210 -17.87 7.02 -5.79
C SER A 210 -18.25 7.16 -7.26
N ASP A 211 -19.01 8.22 -7.57
CA ASP A 211 -19.38 8.56 -8.95
C ASP A 211 -18.42 9.62 -9.52
N PHE A 212 -17.20 9.19 -9.83
CA PHE A 212 -16.16 10.08 -10.37
C PHE A 212 -16.49 10.65 -11.76
N ALA A 213 -17.49 10.10 -12.46
CA ALA A 213 -17.93 10.62 -13.75
C ALA A 213 -18.90 11.80 -13.60
N ASN A 214 -19.45 12.01 -12.40
CA ASN A 214 -20.34 13.13 -12.12
C ASN A 214 -19.54 14.43 -11.96
N PRO A 215 -19.82 15.49 -12.76
CA PRO A 215 -19.13 16.77 -12.65
C PRO A 215 -19.29 17.45 -11.28
N GLU A 216 -20.32 17.11 -10.50
CA GLU A 216 -20.50 17.61 -9.13
C GLU A 216 -19.46 17.04 -8.15
N TYR A 217 -18.79 15.94 -8.49
CA TYR A 217 -17.78 15.31 -7.64
C TYR A 217 -16.58 16.24 -7.43
N GLU A 218 -15.99 16.73 -8.54
CA GLU A 218 -14.89 17.71 -8.52
C GLU A 218 -15.32 18.99 -7.78
N LYS A 219 -16.52 19.50 -8.04
CA LYS A 219 -17.05 20.69 -7.37
C LYS A 219 -17.17 20.51 -5.87
N GLN A 220 -17.55 19.33 -5.40
CA GLN A 220 -17.61 19.05 -3.96
C GLN A 220 -16.22 19.02 -3.32
N LEU A 221 -15.24 18.35 -3.97
CA LEU A 221 -13.86 18.33 -3.48
C LEU A 221 -13.23 19.72 -3.48
N ALA A 222 -13.52 20.56 -4.48
CA ALA A 222 -13.01 21.94 -4.57
C ALA A 222 -13.46 22.85 -3.40
N LYS A 223 -14.52 22.48 -2.67
CA LYS A 223 -14.95 23.22 -1.47
C LYS A 223 -14.09 22.93 -0.23
N LEU A 224 -13.32 21.85 -0.23
CA LEU A 224 -12.46 21.49 0.89
C LEU A 224 -11.27 22.43 1.00
N LYS A 225 -10.98 22.89 2.22
CA LYS A 225 -9.81 23.74 2.53
C LYS A 225 -8.63 22.93 3.07
N VAL A 226 -8.38 21.76 2.49
CA VAL A 226 -7.30 20.86 2.93
C VAL A 226 -6.11 20.93 1.98
N ASP A 227 -4.93 20.53 2.45
CA ASP A 227 -3.74 20.43 1.58
C ASP A 227 -3.64 19.07 0.91
N ILE A 228 -4.10 18.00 1.58
CA ILE A 228 -3.85 16.61 1.20
C ILE A 228 -5.11 15.78 1.42
N ILE A 229 -5.46 14.96 0.43
CA ILE A 229 -6.43 13.87 0.57
C ILE A 229 -5.69 12.55 0.34
N ALA A 230 -5.61 11.72 1.39
CA ALA A 230 -5.02 10.38 1.34
C ALA A 230 -6.13 9.32 1.21
N TYR A 231 -6.54 9.00 -0.02
CA TYR A 231 -7.69 8.13 -0.24
C TYR A 231 -7.42 6.71 0.25
N GLN A 232 -8.33 6.15 1.06
CA GLN A 232 -8.31 4.73 1.42
C GLN A 232 -8.59 3.91 0.16
N ASP A 233 -7.70 2.99 -0.19
CA ASP A 233 -7.83 2.21 -1.42
C ASP A 233 -8.91 1.11 -1.35
N GLU A 234 -9.37 0.80 -0.14
CA GLU A 234 -10.43 -0.16 0.18
C GLU A 234 -10.17 -1.60 -0.30
N VAL A 235 -8.92 -1.88 -0.70
CA VAL A 235 -8.51 -3.22 -1.12
C VAL A 235 -8.46 -4.12 0.12
N GLY A 236 -7.84 -3.65 1.22
CA GLY A 236 -7.78 -4.34 2.52
C GLY A 236 -9.13 -4.62 3.13
N CYS A 237 -10.07 -3.69 2.98
CA CYS A 237 -11.46 -3.84 3.40
C CYS A 237 -12.27 -4.81 2.51
N VAL A 238 -11.80 -5.14 1.30
CA VAL A 238 -12.47 -6.05 0.34
C VAL A 238 -13.92 -5.60 0.10
N ARG A 239 -14.12 -4.31 -0.19
CA ARG A 239 -15.45 -3.69 -0.35
C ARG A 239 -16.20 -4.15 -1.60
N GLU A 240 -15.48 -4.67 -2.58
CA GLU A 240 -16.02 -5.28 -3.79
C GLU A 240 -15.20 -6.51 -4.20
N ARG A 241 -15.75 -7.32 -5.10
CA ARG A 241 -15.03 -8.48 -5.66
C ARG A 241 -13.97 -7.99 -6.64
N PHE A 242 -12.73 -8.47 -6.50
CA PHE A 242 -11.58 -8.05 -7.32
C PHE A 242 -11.30 -6.53 -7.25
N PRO A 243 -11.12 -5.96 -6.04
CA PRO A 243 -11.07 -4.52 -5.84
C PRO A 243 -9.93 -3.83 -6.62
N LEU A 244 -8.81 -4.51 -6.81
CA LEU A 244 -7.64 -3.98 -7.54
C LEU A 244 -7.93 -3.58 -8.99
N VAL A 245 -8.80 -4.30 -9.69
CA VAL A 245 -9.12 -4.05 -11.11
C VAL A 245 -9.76 -2.67 -11.26
N ARG A 246 -10.85 -2.44 -10.54
CA ARG A 246 -11.58 -1.18 -10.60
C ARG A 246 -10.82 -0.04 -9.94
N LEU A 247 -10.03 -0.33 -8.91
CA LEU A 247 -9.16 0.65 -8.28
C LEU A 247 -8.18 1.29 -9.27
N LYS A 248 -7.54 0.51 -10.16
CA LYS A 248 -6.64 1.03 -11.21
C LYS A 248 -7.33 2.07 -12.10
N GLU A 249 -8.60 1.86 -12.43
CA GLU A 249 -9.40 2.82 -13.21
C GLU A 249 -9.79 4.04 -12.39
N ASN A 250 -10.26 3.83 -11.16
CA ASN A 250 -10.69 4.90 -10.26
C ASN A 250 -9.54 5.85 -9.91
N TRP A 251 -8.33 5.34 -9.74
CA TRP A 251 -7.16 6.17 -9.53
C TRP A 251 -6.87 7.14 -10.69
N LYS A 252 -7.05 6.71 -11.95
CA LYS A 252 -6.89 7.59 -13.11
C LYS A 252 -7.92 8.72 -13.12
N LYS A 253 -9.17 8.41 -12.75
CA LYS A 253 -10.25 9.40 -12.64
C LYS A 253 -9.95 10.41 -11.53
N LEU A 254 -9.52 9.93 -10.36
CA LEU A 254 -9.09 10.78 -9.25
C LEU A 254 -7.90 11.67 -9.63
N ARG A 255 -6.90 11.15 -10.33
CA ARG A 255 -5.77 11.97 -10.81
C ARG A 255 -6.24 13.12 -11.68
N THR A 256 -7.14 12.83 -12.63
CA THR A 256 -7.73 13.85 -13.52
C THR A 256 -8.44 14.94 -12.72
N ILE A 257 -9.21 14.55 -11.69
CA ILE A 257 -9.87 15.51 -10.79
C ILE A 257 -8.83 16.34 -10.04
N HIS A 258 -7.79 15.71 -9.48
CA HIS A 258 -6.77 16.41 -8.71
C HIS A 258 -5.86 17.32 -9.55
N ASP A 259 -5.71 17.08 -10.85
CA ASP A 259 -4.97 18.00 -11.74
C ASP A 259 -5.67 19.35 -11.89
N ALA A 260 -7.00 19.40 -11.66
CA ALA A 260 -7.79 20.62 -11.59
C ALA A 260 -7.84 21.25 -10.18
N LEU A 261 -7.37 20.53 -9.15
CA LEU A 261 -7.44 20.97 -7.75
C LEU A 261 -6.05 21.36 -7.22
N HIS A 262 -6.01 22.32 -6.30
CA HIS A 262 -4.79 22.64 -5.54
C HIS A 262 -4.66 21.78 -4.28
N ILE A 263 -5.00 20.49 -4.38
CA ILE A 263 -5.01 19.53 -3.28
C ILE A 263 -4.15 18.33 -3.69
N ALA A 264 -3.18 17.95 -2.85
CA ALA A 264 -2.36 16.77 -3.11
C ALA A 264 -3.18 15.48 -3.01
N MET A 265 -2.92 14.56 -3.93
CA MET A 265 -3.52 13.24 -4.02
C MET A 265 -2.57 12.19 -3.46
N TRP A 266 -2.84 11.70 -2.27
CA TRP A 266 -2.08 10.61 -1.66
C TRP A 266 -2.88 9.31 -1.71
N ALA A 267 -2.19 8.18 -1.71
CA ALA A 267 -2.80 6.87 -1.53
C ALA A 267 -2.62 6.42 -0.08
N ASN A 268 -3.71 6.05 0.58
CA ASN A 268 -3.68 5.21 1.77
C ASN A 268 -3.88 3.75 1.32
N CYS A 269 -2.76 3.06 1.08
CA CYS A 269 -2.78 1.65 0.68
C CYS A 269 -2.92 0.74 1.89
N GLU A 270 -4.07 0.07 2.02
CA GLU A 270 -4.31 -0.83 3.13
C GLU A 270 -3.41 -2.07 3.02
N THR A 271 -2.51 -2.24 3.98
CA THR A 271 -1.52 -3.34 4.05
C THR A 271 -2.10 -4.65 4.58
N PHE A 272 -3.35 -4.62 5.04
CA PHE A 272 -3.99 -5.70 5.74
C PHE A 272 -5.04 -6.42 4.88
N THR A 273 -5.50 -7.54 5.43
CA THR A 273 -6.71 -8.29 5.08
C THR A 273 -7.29 -8.85 6.39
N TRP A 274 -8.25 -9.76 6.32
CA TRP A 274 -9.05 -10.20 7.47
C TRP A 274 -8.75 -11.64 7.88
N GLU A 275 -8.72 -11.90 9.17
CA GLU A 275 -8.54 -13.24 9.72
C GLU A 275 -9.79 -14.12 9.52
N LYS A 276 -10.98 -13.53 9.68
CA LYS A 276 -12.28 -14.23 9.66
C LYS A 276 -13.19 -13.69 8.57
N ALA A 277 -14.11 -12.78 8.91
CA ALA A 277 -15.00 -12.13 7.95
C ALA A 277 -14.37 -10.80 7.50
N ALA A 278 -14.57 -10.45 6.23
CA ALA A 278 -14.13 -9.17 5.70
C ALA A 278 -15.00 -8.02 6.21
N ASN A 279 -14.38 -6.88 6.50
CA ASN A 279 -15.04 -5.66 6.98
C ASN A 279 -15.92 -5.88 8.23
N ASP A 280 -15.43 -6.68 9.18
CA ASP A 280 -16.14 -7.08 10.40
C ASP A 280 -15.32 -6.74 11.66
N ARG A 281 -15.90 -5.96 12.59
CA ARG A 281 -15.23 -5.55 13.84
C ARG A 281 -14.85 -6.72 14.76
N THR A 282 -15.36 -7.93 14.52
CA THR A 282 -15.03 -9.17 15.25
C THR A 282 -13.92 -10.00 14.58
N SER A 283 -13.36 -9.49 13.49
CA SER A 283 -12.33 -10.14 12.68
C SER A 283 -11.04 -9.32 12.73
N ALA A 284 -9.92 -9.97 13.03
CA ALA A 284 -8.65 -9.29 13.15
C ALA A 284 -8.09 -8.86 11.80
N LEU A 285 -7.43 -7.70 11.78
CA LEU A 285 -6.60 -7.29 10.66
C LEU A 285 -5.28 -8.06 10.74
N ILE A 286 -4.93 -8.69 9.64
CA ILE A 286 -3.69 -9.44 9.49
C ILE A 286 -3.01 -9.03 8.18
N PRO A 287 -1.70 -9.25 8.02
CA PRO A 287 -0.98 -8.82 6.83
C PRO A 287 -1.55 -9.43 5.54
N ALA A 288 -1.65 -8.62 4.49
CA ALA A 288 -1.91 -9.10 3.14
C ALA A 288 -0.64 -9.68 2.52
N ALA A 289 -0.79 -10.57 1.53
CA ALA A 289 0.34 -11.04 0.74
C ALA A 289 1.08 -9.85 0.10
N TYR A 290 2.42 -9.86 0.13
CA TYR A 290 3.16 -8.69 -0.34
C TYR A 290 3.01 -8.45 -1.86
N SER A 291 2.83 -9.50 -2.66
CA SER A 291 2.50 -9.40 -4.08
C SER A 291 1.22 -8.59 -4.34
N ARG A 292 0.18 -8.80 -3.53
CA ARG A 292 -1.07 -8.03 -3.53
C ARG A 292 -0.82 -6.55 -3.21
N LEU A 293 -0.05 -6.29 -2.15
CA LEU A 293 0.34 -4.92 -1.76
C LEU A 293 1.26 -4.24 -2.80
N LEU A 294 2.10 -4.99 -3.51
CA LEU A 294 2.92 -4.48 -4.60
C LEU A 294 2.07 -4.05 -5.79
N SER A 295 1.00 -4.79 -6.11
CA SER A 295 0.03 -4.39 -7.13
C SER A 295 -0.72 -3.09 -6.75
N GLN A 296 -1.09 -2.92 -5.48
CA GLN A 296 -1.65 -1.65 -4.98
C GLN A 296 -0.66 -0.48 -5.17
N GLN A 297 0.59 -0.66 -4.72
CA GLN A 297 1.63 0.37 -4.85
C GLN A 297 1.87 0.72 -6.32
N ALA A 298 1.89 -0.28 -7.21
CA ALA A 298 2.01 -0.08 -8.65
C ALA A 298 0.84 0.74 -9.21
N ALA A 299 -0.40 0.39 -8.86
CA ALA A 299 -1.59 1.11 -9.29
C ALA A 299 -1.59 2.57 -8.86
N ALA A 300 -1.29 2.84 -7.58
CA ALA A 300 -1.19 4.19 -7.04
C ALA A 300 -0.04 4.99 -7.69
N SER A 301 1.11 4.35 -7.92
CA SER A 301 2.27 4.98 -8.56
C SER A 301 1.99 5.37 -10.00
N VAL A 302 1.35 4.49 -10.78
CA VAL A 302 0.93 4.77 -12.17
C VAL A 302 -0.05 5.93 -12.23
N ALA A 303 -0.91 6.05 -11.24
CA ALA A 303 -1.85 7.15 -11.14
C ALA A 303 -1.20 8.48 -10.76
N GLY A 304 0.09 8.52 -10.43
CA GLY A 304 0.78 9.77 -10.11
C GLY A 304 0.38 10.38 -8.77
N VAL A 305 0.00 9.57 -7.77
CA VAL A 305 -0.17 10.05 -6.38
C VAL A 305 1.14 10.64 -5.87
N GLU A 306 1.14 11.71 -5.09
CA GLU A 306 2.43 12.28 -4.62
C GLU A 306 3.11 11.36 -3.61
N GLN A 307 2.36 10.76 -2.69
CA GLN A 307 2.86 9.84 -1.66
C GLN A 307 1.94 8.62 -1.49
N ILE A 308 2.54 7.51 -1.06
CA ILE A 308 1.82 6.32 -0.57
C ILE A 308 2.06 6.21 0.93
N ILE A 309 0.98 6.27 1.70
CA ILE A 309 0.94 6.00 3.14
C ILE A 309 0.04 4.79 3.39
N SER A 310 -0.04 4.29 4.62
CA SER A 310 -0.85 3.11 4.89
C SER A 310 -1.44 3.09 6.29
N PHE A 311 -2.74 2.83 6.37
CA PHE A 311 -3.43 2.23 7.50
C PHE A 311 -3.43 0.69 7.30
N MET A 312 -2.61 -0.07 8.02
CA MET A 312 -1.48 0.43 8.81
C MET A 312 -0.21 -0.34 8.54
N PHE A 313 0.92 0.35 8.41
CA PHE A 313 2.20 -0.31 8.30
C PHE A 313 2.69 -0.77 9.67
N CYS A 314 2.67 0.13 10.66
CA CYS A 314 3.06 -0.16 12.04
C CYS A 314 2.22 -1.31 12.62
N GLY A 315 2.87 -2.42 12.98
CA GLY A 315 2.22 -3.61 13.53
C GLY A 315 1.57 -4.55 12.51
N ILE A 316 1.60 -4.24 11.20
CA ILE A 316 1.27 -5.22 10.13
C ILE A 316 2.53 -5.68 9.42
N ILE A 317 3.49 -4.78 9.25
CA ILE A 317 4.79 -5.04 8.66
C ILE A 317 5.83 -4.63 9.69
N GLU A 318 6.45 -5.62 10.33
CA GLU A 318 7.30 -5.44 11.50
C GLU A 318 8.61 -6.21 11.33
N SER A 319 9.70 -5.60 11.80
CA SER A 319 11.02 -6.21 11.81
C SER A 319 11.02 -7.37 12.81
N PRO A 320 11.52 -8.57 12.43
CA PRO A 320 11.67 -9.67 13.37
C PRO A 320 12.68 -9.36 14.49
N GLU A 321 13.54 -8.36 14.28
CA GLU A 321 14.49 -7.83 15.27
C GLU A 321 13.89 -6.76 16.19
N SER A 322 12.61 -6.38 15.99
CA SER A 322 11.99 -5.36 16.83
C SER A 322 11.90 -5.82 18.29
N PRO A 323 12.32 -4.97 19.25
CA PRO A 323 12.25 -5.30 20.68
C PRO A 323 10.81 -5.41 21.20
N TYR A 324 9.84 -4.83 20.48
CA TYR A 324 8.41 -4.93 20.77
C TYR A 324 7.72 -5.53 19.54
N GLN A 325 7.10 -6.71 19.67
CA GLN A 325 6.37 -7.36 18.59
C GLN A 325 4.87 -7.08 18.78
N LEU A 326 4.34 -6.14 18.01
CA LEU A 326 2.91 -5.82 17.98
C LEU A 326 2.18 -6.75 17.02
N GLY A 327 2.72 -6.99 15.83
CA GLY A 327 1.99 -7.60 14.74
C GLY A 327 1.66 -9.07 14.90
N GLN A 328 0.91 -9.59 13.91
CA GLN A 328 0.65 -11.03 13.83
C GLN A 328 2.00 -11.79 13.81
N PRO A 329 2.25 -12.75 14.72
CA PRO A 329 3.62 -13.23 15.01
C PRO A 329 4.40 -13.87 13.85
N MET A 330 3.71 -14.37 12.82
CA MET A 330 4.33 -15.11 11.72
C MET A 330 4.32 -14.32 10.42
N TRP A 331 3.15 -13.80 10.04
CA TRP A 331 2.90 -13.20 8.74
C TRP A 331 3.38 -11.75 8.66
N SER A 332 3.48 -11.06 9.80
CA SER A 332 4.08 -9.72 9.86
C SER A 332 5.54 -9.78 9.41
N ASN A 333 6.27 -10.76 9.94
CA ASN A 333 7.68 -11.01 9.62
C ASN A 333 7.90 -11.47 8.16
N TYR A 334 6.98 -12.26 7.60
CA TYR A 334 7.04 -12.64 6.18
C TYR A 334 6.85 -11.42 5.27
N THR A 335 5.81 -10.63 5.53
CA THR A 335 5.50 -9.43 4.75
C THR A 335 6.63 -8.39 4.86
N TYR A 336 7.23 -8.24 6.05
CA TYR A 336 8.43 -7.42 6.25
C TYR A 336 9.59 -7.85 5.37
N ARG A 337 9.92 -9.14 5.37
CA ARG A 337 11.02 -9.67 4.56
C ARG A 337 10.81 -9.41 3.08
N ASP A 338 9.57 -9.59 2.62
CA ASP A 338 9.20 -9.40 1.22
C ASP A 338 9.26 -7.92 0.81
N TYR A 339 8.68 -7.03 1.63
CA TYR A 339 8.76 -5.57 1.44
C TYR A 339 10.21 -5.09 1.38
N MET A 340 11.04 -5.51 2.36
CA MET A 340 12.43 -5.09 2.42
C MET A 340 13.28 -5.70 1.29
N ALA A 341 12.97 -6.91 0.84
CA ALA A 341 13.62 -7.52 -0.33
C ALA A 341 13.30 -6.72 -1.60
N TRP A 342 12.03 -6.35 -1.82
CA TRP A 342 11.63 -5.48 -2.93
C TRP A 342 12.33 -4.11 -2.87
N LYS A 343 12.33 -3.48 -1.70
CA LYS A 343 12.97 -2.17 -1.49
C LYS A 343 14.48 -2.22 -1.78
N LYS A 344 15.13 -3.34 -1.48
CA LYS A 344 16.55 -3.60 -1.78
C LYS A 344 16.83 -3.97 -3.25
N GLY A 345 15.81 -4.01 -4.11
CA GLY A 345 15.98 -4.31 -5.53
C GLY A 345 16.15 -5.80 -5.84
N ASN A 346 15.62 -6.69 -5.00
CA ASN A 346 15.61 -8.12 -5.28
C ASN A 346 15.00 -8.40 -6.67
N ARG A 347 15.66 -9.26 -7.45
CA ARG A 347 15.32 -9.52 -8.86
C ARG A 347 13.90 -10.07 -9.04
N TYR A 348 13.46 -11.01 -8.20
CA TYR A 348 12.09 -11.55 -8.25
C TYR A 348 11.06 -10.43 -8.14
N TRP A 349 11.19 -9.63 -7.09
CA TRP A 349 10.26 -8.55 -6.82
C TRP A 349 10.28 -7.46 -7.88
N LYS A 350 11.43 -7.16 -8.49
CA LYS A 350 11.52 -6.18 -9.59
C LYS A 350 10.91 -6.67 -10.89
N LEU A 351 10.96 -7.97 -11.16
CA LEU A 351 10.26 -8.56 -12.31
C LEU A 351 8.75 -8.57 -12.09
N LEU A 352 8.30 -8.95 -10.88
CA LEU A 352 6.88 -8.93 -10.53
C LEU A 352 6.33 -7.49 -10.56
N GLU A 353 7.05 -6.51 -10.01
CA GLU A 353 6.76 -5.07 -10.13
C GLU A 353 6.58 -4.66 -11.59
N ALA A 354 7.58 -4.93 -12.45
CA ALA A 354 7.51 -4.59 -13.86
C ALA A 354 6.31 -5.24 -14.57
N SER A 355 5.93 -6.44 -14.15
CA SER A 355 4.77 -7.14 -14.69
C SER A 355 3.43 -6.47 -14.31
N PHE A 356 3.33 -5.85 -13.13
CA PHE A 356 2.15 -5.05 -12.76
C PHE A 356 2.07 -3.72 -13.52
N LEU A 357 3.21 -3.25 -14.03
CA LEU A 357 3.30 -2.04 -14.85
C LEU A 357 3.15 -2.30 -16.36
N ASN A 358 2.91 -3.56 -16.78
CA ASN A 358 2.97 -3.97 -18.18
C ASN A 358 4.30 -3.63 -18.87
N ARG A 359 5.41 -3.70 -18.12
CA ARG A 359 6.78 -3.39 -18.57
C ARG A 359 7.66 -4.62 -18.66
N LEU A 360 7.08 -5.83 -18.66
CA LEU A 360 7.85 -7.06 -18.77
C LEU A 360 7.70 -7.62 -20.18
N ALA A 361 8.83 -7.93 -20.82
CA ALA A 361 8.85 -8.52 -22.15
C ALA A 361 9.74 -9.77 -22.19
N ASN A 362 9.30 -10.75 -22.98
CA ASN A 362 10.11 -11.89 -23.38
C ASN A 362 11.24 -11.43 -24.31
N THR A 363 12.43 -12.03 -24.15
CA THR A 363 13.51 -11.87 -25.15
C THR A 363 13.45 -12.97 -26.22
N THR A 364 12.58 -13.98 -26.04
CA THR A 364 12.44 -15.15 -26.91
C THR A 364 11.03 -15.25 -27.52
N ASN A 365 10.66 -14.29 -28.36
CA ASN A 365 9.30 -14.16 -28.95
C ASN A 365 8.97 -15.21 -30.03
N PHE A 366 9.83 -16.19 -30.25
CA PHE A 366 9.67 -17.27 -31.23
C PHE A 366 9.33 -18.62 -30.58
N ALA A 367 9.35 -18.71 -29.24
CA ALA A 367 9.07 -19.94 -28.52
C ALA A 367 7.60 -20.36 -28.66
N LYS A 368 7.34 -21.67 -28.58
CA LYS A 368 5.99 -22.24 -28.65
C LYS A 368 5.73 -23.10 -27.44
N VAL A 369 4.53 -22.99 -26.87
CA VAL A 369 4.07 -23.86 -25.79
C VAL A 369 3.16 -24.95 -26.35
N SER A 370 3.21 -26.13 -25.75
CA SER A 370 2.21 -27.19 -25.90
C SER A 370 1.89 -27.80 -24.53
N GLY A 371 0.75 -28.49 -24.44
CA GLY A 371 0.21 -29.03 -23.18
C GLY A 371 -0.78 -28.10 -22.48
N ALA A 372 -0.86 -26.83 -22.88
CA ALA A 372 -1.84 -25.85 -22.41
C ALA A 372 -3.11 -25.82 -23.27
N GLY A 373 -3.94 -26.87 -23.22
CA GLY A 373 -5.27 -26.88 -23.87
C GLY A 373 -5.31 -26.43 -25.35
N ALA A 374 -6.47 -26.04 -25.86
CA ALA A 374 -6.66 -25.60 -27.26
C ALA A 374 -6.23 -24.14 -27.53
N SER A 375 -5.74 -23.41 -26.51
CA SER A 375 -5.45 -21.96 -26.54
C SER A 375 -4.01 -21.63 -26.13
N SER A 376 -3.05 -22.50 -26.48
CA SER A 376 -1.66 -22.43 -26.02
C SER A 376 -0.80 -21.19 -26.38
N PRO A 377 -1.08 -20.32 -27.39
CA PRO A 377 -0.26 -19.13 -27.60
C PRO A 377 -0.37 -18.08 -26.48
N LEU A 378 -1.41 -18.14 -25.63
CA LEU A 378 -1.65 -17.19 -24.54
C LEU A 378 -0.54 -17.16 -23.49
N LEU A 379 0.26 -18.22 -23.35
CA LEU A 379 1.29 -18.32 -22.31
C LEU A 379 2.65 -17.72 -22.68
N LEU A 380 2.79 -17.18 -23.89
CA LEU A 380 4.02 -16.58 -24.43
C LEU A 380 3.73 -15.36 -25.35
N ASP A 381 2.55 -14.76 -25.24
CA ASP A 381 2.14 -13.65 -26.11
C ASP A 381 2.54 -12.26 -25.56
N GLY A 382 3.06 -12.22 -24.33
CA GLY A 382 3.45 -11.01 -23.62
C GLY A 382 2.28 -10.27 -22.97
N ALA A 383 1.05 -10.79 -23.08
CA ALA A 383 -0.11 -10.26 -22.39
C ALA A 383 -0.17 -10.85 -20.97
N VAL A 384 -0.69 -10.05 -20.04
CA VAL A 384 -0.78 -10.45 -18.63
C VAL A 384 -2.19 -10.26 -18.12
N GLY A 385 -2.65 -11.18 -17.28
CA GLY A 385 -3.98 -11.12 -16.68
C GLY A 385 -4.03 -10.16 -15.50
N GLU A 386 -5.21 -9.61 -15.25
CA GLU A 386 -5.49 -8.87 -14.02
C GLU A 386 -5.96 -9.80 -12.88
N GLU A 387 -6.05 -9.25 -11.66
CA GLU A 387 -6.55 -9.93 -10.45
C GLU A 387 -8.05 -10.26 -10.49
N ASN A 388 -8.52 -10.80 -11.62
CA ASN A 388 -9.89 -11.20 -11.91
C ASN A 388 -9.89 -12.53 -12.66
N MET A 389 -10.55 -13.54 -12.10
CA MET A 389 -10.62 -14.88 -12.73
C MET A 389 -11.32 -14.91 -14.09
N ALA A 390 -12.09 -13.88 -14.44
CA ALA A 390 -12.78 -13.77 -15.73
C ALA A 390 -11.94 -13.09 -16.81
N ASP A 391 -10.72 -12.63 -16.49
CA ASP A 391 -9.80 -12.07 -17.47
C ASP A 391 -9.42 -13.14 -18.52
N ALA A 392 -9.49 -12.76 -19.79
CA ALA A 392 -9.30 -13.68 -20.93
C ALA A 392 -7.85 -14.15 -21.10
N HIS A 393 -6.88 -13.50 -20.46
CA HIS A 393 -5.47 -13.89 -20.52
C HIS A 393 -5.14 -15.08 -19.61
N TRP A 394 -6.04 -15.49 -18.71
CA TRP A 394 -5.81 -16.66 -17.88
C TRP A 394 -5.98 -17.97 -18.66
N THR A 395 -4.90 -18.75 -18.74
CA THR A 395 -4.95 -20.16 -19.13
C THR A 395 -5.28 -21.03 -17.91
N VAL A 396 -6.33 -21.84 -18.03
CA VAL A 396 -6.88 -22.64 -16.93
C VAL A 396 -6.44 -24.10 -17.00
N PHE A 397 -5.83 -24.57 -15.91
CA PHE A 397 -5.45 -25.96 -15.68
C PHE A 397 -6.36 -26.58 -14.62
N LYS A 398 -6.96 -27.72 -14.94
CA LYS A 398 -7.85 -28.45 -14.01
C LYS A 398 -7.04 -29.17 -12.93
N LYS A 399 -7.71 -29.83 -11.98
CA LYS A 399 -7.03 -30.71 -11.01
C LYS A 399 -6.29 -31.85 -11.72
N GLY A 400 -5.14 -32.25 -11.18
CA GLY A 400 -4.31 -33.34 -11.67
C GLY A 400 -2.94 -32.90 -12.15
N PHE A 401 -2.22 -33.83 -12.77
CA PHE A 401 -0.88 -33.62 -13.29
C PHE A 401 -0.90 -32.90 -14.63
N HIS A 402 -0.06 -31.87 -14.78
CA HIS A 402 0.09 -31.12 -16.02
C HIS A 402 1.55 -31.06 -16.46
N GLU A 403 1.74 -31.09 -17.77
CA GLU A 403 3.04 -30.86 -18.42
C GLU A 403 2.90 -29.77 -19.46
N LEU A 404 3.75 -28.76 -19.35
CA LEU A 404 3.92 -27.70 -20.33
C LEU A 404 5.27 -27.87 -21.00
N ILE A 405 5.27 -28.06 -22.32
CA ILE A 405 6.49 -28.17 -23.12
C ILE A 405 6.69 -26.86 -23.87
N ILE A 406 7.85 -26.25 -23.70
CA ILE A 406 8.24 -25.02 -24.36
C ILE A 406 9.34 -25.35 -25.36
N ASP A 407 9.04 -25.28 -26.66
CA ASP A 407 10.02 -25.39 -27.73
C ASP A 407 10.53 -24.00 -28.12
N LEU A 408 11.76 -23.69 -27.73
CA LEU A 408 12.45 -22.45 -28.08
C LEU A 408 12.81 -22.39 -29.58
N GLN A 409 12.42 -23.38 -30.40
CA GLN A 409 12.66 -23.52 -31.85
C GLN A 409 14.14 -23.68 -32.25
N LYS A 410 15.06 -23.17 -31.44
CA LYS A 410 16.51 -23.29 -31.56
C LYS A 410 17.14 -23.39 -30.17
N GLU A 411 18.35 -23.91 -30.13
CA GLU A 411 19.14 -23.93 -28.91
C GLU A 411 19.40 -22.49 -28.43
N THR A 412 18.92 -22.17 -27.25
CA THR A 412 18.85 -20.81 -26.72
C THR A 412 19.43 -20.79 -25.30
N ALA A 413 20.17 -19.74 -24.97
CA ALA A 413 20.64 -19.53 -23.61
C ALA A 413 19.46 -19.10 -22.73
N VAL A 414 19.24 -19.76 -21.60
CA VAL A 414 18.19 -19.45 -20.64
C VAL A 414 18.82 -19.20 -19.28
N HIS A 415 18.58 -18.00 -18.77
CA HIS A 415 19.13 -17.48 -17.52
C HIS A 415 18.05 -17.39 -16.45
N ASP A 416 16.91 -16.81 -16.81
CA ASP A 416 15.84 -16.47 -15.88
C ASP A 416 14.48 -16.94 -16.45
N ILE A 417 13.59 -17.42 -15.59
CA ILE A 417 12.19 -17.71 -15.95
C ILE A 417 11.28 -17.18 -14.85
N LEU A 418 10.25 -16.41 -15.21
CA LEU A 418 9.17 -15.99 -14.30
C LEU A 418 7.84 -16.53 -14.83
N LEU A 419 7.17 -17.33 -14.01
CA LEU A 419 5.77 -17.72 -14.20
C LEU A 419 4.88 -16.81 -13.36
N ARG A 420 3.74 -16.38 -13.88
CA ARG A 420 2.71 -15.68 -13.09
C ARG A 420 1.46 -16.54 -12.92
N MET A 421 0.87 -16.49 -11.73
CA MET A 421 -0.27 -17.32 -11.38
C MET A 421 -1.28 -16.53 -10.54
N LEU A 422 -2.57 -16.73 -10.80
CA LEU A 422 -3.63 -16.17 -9.97
C LEU A 422 -3.82 -17.05 -8.73
N ASN A 423 -3.84 -16.43 -7.55
CA ASN A 423 -4.34 -17.05 -6.34
C ASN A 423 -5.72 -16.49 -6.02
N TYR A 424 -6.74 -17.36 -5.94
CA TYR A 424 -8.08 -16.97 -5.53
C TYR A 424 -8.86 -18.17 -4.97
N ARG A 425 -8.60 -18.48 -3.70
CA ARG A 425 -9.09 -19.70 -3.04
C ARG A 425 -10.61 -19.80 -3.02
N SER A 426 -11.32 -18.68 -2.92
CA SER A 426 -12.79 -18.66 -2.89
C SER A 426 -13.43 -19.25 -4.16
N ALA A 427 -12.69 -19.34 -5.27
CA ALA A 427 -13.12 -19.99 -6.51
C ALA A 427 -12.39 -21.31 -6.81
N ASP A 428 -11.76 -21.93 -5.79
CA ASP A 428 -10.92 -23.14 -5.96
C ASP A 428 -9.79 -22.92 -6.98
N ILE A 429 -9.22 -21.70 -6.99
CA ILE A 429 -8.03 -21.34 -7.76
C ILE A 429 -6.87 -21.20 -6.78
N GLY A 430 -5.86 -22.04 -6.93
CA GLY A 430 -4.72 -22.09 -6.02
C GLY A 430 -3.40 -22.29 -6.75
N LEU A 431 -2.33 -22.20 -5.97
CA LEU A 431 -0.96 -22.40 -6.45
C LEU A 431 -0.58 -23.87 -6.28
N PRO A 432 0.13 -24.48 -7.25
CA PRO A 432 0.74 -25.79 -7.03
C PRO A 432 1.68 -25.75 -5.82
N THR A 433 1.82 -26.85 -5.08
CA THR A 433 2.77 -26.89 -3.96
C THR A 433 4.21 -27.02 -4.44
N LYS A 434 4.42 -27.69 -5.58
CA LYS A 434 5.70 -27.83 -6.26
C LYS A 434 5.56 -27.63 -7.75
N ILE A 435 6.54 -26.96 -8.34
CA ILE A 435 6.69 -26.84 -9.79
C ILE A 435 8.10 -27.29 -10.17
N HIS A 436 8.17 -28.20 -11.12
CA HIS A 436 9.41 -28.76 -11.62
C HIS A 436 9.77 -28.15 -12.96
N LEU A 437 11.02 -27.73 -13.10
CA LEU A 437 11.61 -27.30 -14.36
C LEU A 437 12.57 -28.39 -14.83
N SER A 438 12.30 -28.94 -16.02
CA SER A 438 13.17 -29.89 -16.71
C SER A 438 13.60 -29.32 -18.06
N THR A 439 14.67 -29.87 -18.63
CA THR A 439 15.21 -29.41 -19.92
C THR A 439 15.56 -30.56 -20.85
N SER A 440 15.53 -30.30 -22.16
CA SER A 440 15.89 -31.28 -23.18
C SER A 440 16.57 -30.61 -24.39
N GLN A 441 17.40 -31.38 -25.08
CA GLN A 441 18.00 -30.99 -26.37
C GLN A 441 17.17 -31.51 -27.55
N ASP A 442 16.62 -32.72 -27.44
CA ASP A 442 15.99 -33.46 -28.52
C ASP A 442 14.45 -33.43 -28.47
N GLY A 443 13.88 -32.97 -27.35
CA GLY A 443 12.44 -32.94 -27.10
C GLY A 443 11.86 -34.28 -26.63
N ASN A 444 12.69 -35.31 -26.46
CA ASN A 444 12.29 -36.66 -26.05
C ASN A 444 12.78 -36.98 -24.63
N THR A 445 14.06 -36.72 -24.35
CA THR A 445 14.67 -37.03 -23.06
C THR A 445 14.77 -35.75 -22.22
N TYR A 446 14.02 -35.69 -21.12
CA TYR A 446 14.02 -34.55 -20.20
C TYR A 446 14.78 -34.86 -18.93
N HIS A 447 15.62 -33.92 -18.50
CA HIS A 447 16.34 -33.98 -17.23
C HIS A 447 15.81 -32.90 -16.29
N LEU A 448 15.47 -33.29 -15.05
CA LEU A 448 15.07 -32.35 -14.01
C LEU A 448 16.22 -31.39 -13.71
N LEU A 449 15.94 -30.09 -13.81
CA LEU A 449 16.90 -29.03 -13.52
C LEU A 449 16.65 -28.41 -12.13
N SER A 450 15.40 -28.14 -11.79
CA SER A 450 15.04 -27.46 -10.55
C SER A 450 13.63 -27.80 -10.09
N THR A 451 13.40 -27.77 -8.78
CA THR A 451 12.07 -27.82 -8.17
C THR A 451 11.89 -26.57 -7.33
N LYS A 452 10.77 -25.87 -7.54
CA LYS A 452 10.34 -24.75 -6.69
C LYS A 452 9.23 -25.22 -5.79
N GLU A 453 9.40 -25.04 -4.49
CA GLU A 453 8.33 -25.22 -3.51
C GLU A 453 7.65 -23.88 -3.31
N ILE A 454 6.32 -23.89 -3.36
CA ILE A 454 5.50 -22.71 -3.19
C ILE A 454 4.81 -22.87 -1.85
N SER A 455 5.13 -21.95 -0.93
CA SER A 455 4.43 -21.84 0.34
C SER A 455 3.28 -20.85 0.13
N PRO A 456 2.03 -21.31 -0.02
CA PRO A 456 0.92 -20.38 -0.20
C PRO A 456 0.83 -19.47 1.02
N PHE A 457 0.61 -18.18 0.79
CA PHE A 457 0.36 -17.25 1.87
C PHE A 457 -0.90 -17.72 2.62
N PRO A 458 -0.85 -17.95 3.96
CA PRO A 458 -1.89 -18.70 4.65
C PRO A 458 -3.28 -18.06 4.58
N ASN A 459 -3.34 -16.73 4.46
CA ASN A 459 -4.60 -16.03 4.30
C ASN A 459 -4.90 -15.72 2.83
N SER A 460 -5.69 -16.58 2.21
CA SER A 460 -6.19 -16.46 0.83
C SER A 460 -7.71 -16.47 0.74
N ASN A 461 -8.40 -16.11 1.83
CA ASN A 461 -9.83 -16.35 1.97
C ASN A 461 -10.72 -15.30 1.29
N HIS A 462 -10.22 -14.09 1.06
CA HIS A 462 -11.06 -12.93 0.78
C HIS A 462 -10.86 -12.30 -0.60
N ASP A 463 -9.61 -12.16 -1.03
CA ASP A 463 -9.26 -11.47 -2.26
C ASP A 463 -8.41 -12.34 -3.20
N ALA A 464 -8.24 -11.83 -4.42
CA ALA A 464 -7.42 -12.44 -5.45
C ALA A 464 -6.16 -11.61 -5.65
N TRP A 465 -5.05 -12.27 -5.92
CA TRP A 465 -3.81 -11.61 -6.27
C TRP A 465 -2.93 -12.51 -7.14
N ILE A 466 -1.88 -11.93 -7.70
CA ILE A 466 -0.98 -12.61 -8.63
C ILE A 466 0.32 -12.94 -7.91
N GLU A 467 0.70 -14.21 -7.93
CA GLU A 467 1.99 -14.70 -7.44
C GLU A 467 2.92 -15.02 -8.59
N GLY A 468 4.22 -14.84 -8.35
CA GLY A 468 5.25 -15.22 -9.29
C GLY A 468 6.03 -16.46 -8.84
N VAL A 469 6.45 -17.29 -9.79
CA VAL A 469 7.43 -18.36 -9.55
C VAL A 469 8.65 -18.07 -10.38
N PHE A 470 9.78 -17.85 -9.70
CA PHE A 470 10.99 -17.36 -10.33
C PHE A 470 12.14 -18.34 -10.20
N TRP A 471 12.70 -18.70 -11.35
CA TRP A 471 13.98 -19.35 -11.48
C TRP A 471 15.01 -18.33 -11.95
N GLU A 472 16.07 -18.16 -11.17
CA GLU A 472 17.18 -17.26 -11.50
C GLU A 472 18.45 -18.05 -11.76
N LYS A 473 19.36 -17.46 -12.53
CA LYS A 473 20.74 -17.96 -12.72
C LYS A 473 20.80 -19.41 -13.20
N LEU A 474 19.84 -19.82 -14.03
CA LEU A 474 19.79 -21.15 -14.64
C LEU A 474 21.03 -21.43 -15.49
N ASN A 475 21.46 -20.43 -16.28
CA ASN A 475 22.67 -20.45 -17.10
C ASN A 475 22.83 -21.71 -17.95
N ILE A 476 21.71 -22.16 -18.52
CA ILE A 476 21.65 -23.32 -19.41
C ILE A 476 21.61 -22.88 -20.87
N LYS A 477 21.96 -23.79 -21.77
CA LYS A 477 21.76 -23.62 -23.21
C LYS A 477 21.04 -24.86 -23.74
N LYS A 478 19.74 -24.71 -24.05
CA LYS A 478 18.83 -25.81 -24.37
C LYS A 478 17.80 -25.37 -25.41
N ARG A 479 17.17 -26.32 -26.09
CA ARG A 479 16.07 -26.05 -27.02
C ARG A 479 14.70 -26.20 -26.36
N PHE A 480 14.53 -27.19 -25.49
CA PHE A 480 13.25 -27.49 -24.87
C PHE A 480 13.32 -27.27 -23.37
N LEU A 481 12.27 -26.63 -22.84
CA LEU A 481 11.99 -26.56 -21.41
C LEU A 481 10.70 -27.33 -21.16
N LYS A 482 10.59 -27.92 -19.97
CA LYS A 482 9.36 -28.56 -19.51
C LYS A 482 9.04 -28.13 -18.10
N ILE A 483 7.85 -27.57 -17.92
CA ILE A 483 7.30 -27.22 -16.61
C ILE A 483 6.26 -28.29 -16.26
N THR A 484 6.41 -28.93 -15.11
CA THR A 484 5.42 -29.90 -14.61
C THR A 484 5.00 -29.56 -13.19
N PHE A 485 3.73 -29.82 -12.89
CA PHE A 485 3.17 -29.61 -11.56
C PHE A 485 1.94 -30.49 -11.36
N ASP A 486 1.64 -30.78 -10.09
CA ASP A 486 0.39 -31.41 -9.68
C ASP A 486 -0.53 -30.33 -9.08
N ALA A 487 -1.73 -30.24 -9.62
CA ALA A 487 -2.74 -29.27 -9.24
C ALA A 487 -3.80 -29.91 -8.34
N SER A 488 -3.79 -29.56 -7.04
CA SER A 488 -4.84 -29.95 -6.09
C SER A 488 -6.14 -29.14 -6.22
N SER A 489 -6.06 -27.99 -6.90
CA SER A 489 -7.12 -27.03 -7.23
C SER A 489 -6.99 -26.61 -8.70
N GLN A 490 -7.84 -25.73 -9.21
CA GLN A 490 -7.58 -25.13 -10.52
C GLN A 490 -6.33 -24.23 -10.43
N VAL A 491 -5.49 -24.26 -11.46
CA VAL A 491 -4.31 -23.39 -11.56
C VAL A 491 -4.50 -22.48 -12.75
N TYR A 492 -4.33 -21.18 -12.54
CA TYR A 492 -4.50 -20.15 -13.55
C TYR A 492 -3.13 -19.53 -13.81
N ILE A 493 -2.67 -19.60 -15.06
CA ILE A 493 -1.38 -19.07 -15.51
C ILE A 493 -1.67 -18.13 -16.67
N ASP A 494 -1.20 -16.89 -16.60
CA ASP A 494 -1.34 -15.92 -17.70
C ASP A 494 -0.11 -15.99 -18.61
N GLU A 495 1.10 -15.97 -18.07
CA GLU A 495 2.31 -15.79 -18.89
C GLU A 495 3.54 -16.51 -18.32
N ILE A 496 4.43 -16.95 -19.23
CA ILE A 496 5.72 -17.57 -18.92
C ILE A 496 6.83 -16.70 -19.50
N PHE A 497 7.41 -15.84 -18.67
CA PHE A 497 8.52 -15.03 -19.12
C PHE A 497 9.83 -15.80 -19.12
N ILE A 498 10.44 -15.97 -20.29
CA ILE A 498 11.75 -16.57 -20.51
C ILE A 498 12.75 -15.46 -20.80
N ASN A 499 13.80 -15.40 -19.99
CA ASN A 499 14.77 -14.31 -19.95
C ASN A 499 14.08 -12.93 -19.95
N PRO A 500 13.21 -12.65 -18.96
CA PRO A 500 12.46 -11.41 -18.92
C PRO A 500 13.37 -10.19 -18.91
N SER A 501 13.01 -9.22 -19.73
CA SER A 501 13.60 -7.88 -19.74
C SER A 501 12.56 -6.84 -19.34
N VAL A 502 12.99 -5.83 -18.58
CA VAL A 502 12.13 -4.70 -18.22
C VAL A 502 12.25 -3.67 -19.34
N VAL A 503 11.13 -3.38 -20.01
CA VAL A 503 11.04 -2.37 -21.06
C VAL A 503 10.67 -1.00 -20.45
N GLN A 504 11.08 0.09 -21.11
CA GLN A 504 10.83 1.45 -20.64
C GLN A 504 9.40 1.90 -20.93
#